data_AF-A0A1G0WVK3-F1
#
_entry.id   AF-A0A1G0WVK3-F1
#
_cell.length_a   1.000
_cell.length_b   1.000
_cell.length_c   1.000
_cell.angle_alpha   90.00
_cell.angle_beta   90.00
_cell.angle_gamma   90.00
#
_symmetry.space_group_name_H-M   'P 1'
#
loop_
_entity.id
_entity.type
_entity.pdbx_description
1 polymer ?
#
loop_
_entity_poly.entity_id
_entity_poly.type
_entity_poly.pdbx_seq_one_letter_code
_entity_poly.pdbx_strand_id
1 'polypeptide(L)'
;MNSIQTIFNQPYSILHLLPYTNNLNLTNRQQKMSELSLIKNITEMSIIALKSFIKGNLINFDALVGENLCQIRAYKNIHLANFWLNNSENKKKLMRAVNTLTVYKIKIDAVANKWEKLVNGLKTYDKSLDGHETIEEFINRTNLYIELSEDIIYLISCYFLTHFSIKDSYIPVAINYQELSSKFTVSRHRAERLIHRYQLLVAKFGCDFIMKIASELPFSEWYLHLLPSLCQLSDVDRYVLPCHIVSEIILEHCIKKNIPILFLFNRVNLTQRETVYPYLLERYIF
;
A
#
# COMPACT_ATOMS: atom_id res chain seq x y z
N MET A 1 -15.78 1.89 -27.75
CA MET A 1 -14.97 1.55 -26.55
C MET A 1 -15.20 2.64 -25.53
N ASN A 2 -16.16 2.46 -24.62
CA ASN A 2 -16.36 3.41 -23.52
C ASN A 2 -15.17 3.25 -22.57
N SER A 3 -14.37 4.29 -22.42
CA SER A 3 -13.26 4.30 -21.48
C SER A 3 -13.83 4.09 -20.08
N ILE A 4 -13.46 2.99 -19.43
CA ILE A 4 -13.76 2.74 -18.03
C ILE A 4 -13.15 3.92 -17.27
N GLN A 5 -14.01 4.79 -16.73
CA GLN A 5 -13.56 5.79 -15.78
C GLN A 5 -13.17 5.03 -14.53
N THR A 6 -11.88 4.80 -14.34
CA THR A 6 -11.36 4.53 -13.01
C THR A 6 -11.82 5.72 -12.15
N ILE A 7 -12.46 5.42 -11.02
CA ILE A 7 -13.01 6.46 -10.14
C ILE A 7 -11.88 7.39 -9.66
N PHE A 8 -10.62 6.92 -9.71
CA PHE A 8 -9.46 7.65 -9.25
C PHE A 8 -8.30 7.67 -10.26
N ASN A 9 -8.51 8.27 -11.43
CA ASN A 9 -7.42 8.68 -12.32
C ASN A 9 -6.70 9.92 -11.74
N GLN A 10 -5.78 9.69 -10.81
CA GLN A 10 -4.89 10.74 -10.31
C GLN A 10 -3.44 10.31 -10.44
N PRO A 11 -2.53 11.21 -10.87
CA PRO A 11 -1.10 10.93 -10.82
C PRO A 11 -0.69 10.73 -9.37
N TYR A 12 0.05 9.65 -9.10
CA TYR A 12 0.53 9.34 -7.77
C TYR A 12 2.02 9.67 -7.62
N SER A 13 2.43 9.98 -6.40
CA SER A 13 3.79 10.44 -6.08
C SER A 13 4.22 10.01 -4.69
N ILE A 14 5.47 10.27 -4.33
CA ILE A 14 5.99 10.04 -2.97
C ILE A 14 5.15 10.70 -1.87
N LEU A 15 4.50 11.84 -2.16
CA LEU A 15 3.65 12.55 -1.20
C LEU A 15 2.45 11.70 -0.76
N HIS A 16 1.98 10.80 -1.62
CA HIS A 16 0.84 9.94 -1.28
C HIS A 16 1.17 8.92 -0.18
N LEU A 17 2.45 8.62 0.03
CA LEU A 17 2.95 7.74 1.08
C LEU A 17 3.11 8.48 2.43
N LEU A 18 2.81 9.78 2.50
CA LEU A 18 2.87 10.55 3.74
C LEU A 18 1.52 10.49 4.49
N PRO A 19 1.51 10.64 5.83
CA PRO A 19 0.31 10.45 6.67
C PRO A 19 -0.69 11.61 6.63
N TYR A 20 -0.57 12.52 5.67
CA TYR A 20 -1.29 13.78 5.60
C TYR A 20 -1.55 14.19 4.14
N THR A 21 -2.36 15.23 3.95
CA THR A 21 -2.63 15.82 2.63
C THR A 21 -1.44 16.66 2.15
N ASN A 22 -1.34 16.88 0.83
CA ASN A 22 -0.27 17.67 0.22
C ASN A 22 -0.20 19.13 0.73
N ASN A 23 -1.26 19.61 1.40
CA ASN A 23 -1.37 20.98 1.91
C ASN A 23 -0.94 21.11 3.38
N LEU A 24 -0.25 20.12 3.96
CA LEU A 24 0.30 20.25 5.30
C LEU A 24 1.28 21.44 5.34
N ASN A 25 1.01 22.40 6.22
CA ASN A 25 1.90 23.56 6.42
C ASN A 25 3.08 23.20 7.32
N LEU A 26 4.29 23.43 6.80
CA LEU A 26 5.55 23.34 7.53
C LEU A 26 5.95 24.74 7.97
N THR A 27 6.06 24.95 9.28
CA THR A 27 6.22 26.28 9.88
C THR A 27 7.63 26.58 10.36
N ASN A 28 8.50 25.57 10.43
CA ASN A 28 9.87 25.73 10.92
C ASN A 28 10.82 24.69 10.33
N ARG A 29 12.12 24.95 10.49
CA ARG A 29 13.20 24.08 9.98
C ARG A 29 13.20 22.68 10.60
N GLN A 30 12.79 22.51 11.87
CA GLN A 30 12.75 21.22 12.54
C GLN A 30 11.67 20.30 11.94
N GLN A 31 10.49 20.86 11.61
CA GLN A 31 9.45 20.12 10.90
C GLN A 31 9.95 19.67 9.52
N LYS A 32 10.57 20.56 8.75
CA LYS A 32 11.14 20.22 7.43
C LYS A 32 12.19 19.11 7.51
N MET A 33 13.08 19.17 8.51
CA MET A 33 14.03 18.09 8.79
C MET A 33 13.35 16.77 9.17
N SER A 34 12.31 16.83 10.01
CA SER A 34 11.51 15.66 10.37
C SER A 34 10.85 15.02 9.15
N GLU A 35 10.33 15.83 8.22
CA GLU A 35 9.73 15.33 6.97
C GLU A 35 10.76 14.71 6.03
N LEU A 36 11.96 15.31 5.89
CA LEU A 36 13.04 14.70 5.12
C LEU A 36 13.43 13.32 5.69
N SER A 37 13.53 13.20 7.02
CA SER A 37 13.81 11.93 7.69
C SER A 37 12.71 10.89 7.44
N LEU A 38 11.43 11.28 7.54
CA LEU A 38 10.31 10.40 7.25
C LEU A 38 10.35 9.91 5.79
N ILE A 39 10.50 10.82 4.83
CA ILE A 39 10.54 10.50 3.40
C ILE A 39 11.71 9.56 3.08
N LYS A 40 12.88 9.80 3.67
CA LYS A 40 14.04 8.91 3.56
C LYS A 40 13.71 7.49 4.04
N ASN A 41 13.14 7.35 5.23
CA ASN A 41 12.79 6.05 5.81
C ASN A 41 11.73 5.32 4.99
N ILE A 42 10.71 6.04 4.48
CA ILE A 42 9.69 5.49 3.58
C ILE A 42 10.34 5.00 2.29
N THR A 43 11.25 5.80 1.71
CA THR A 43 11.96 5.45 0.47
C THR A 43 12.80 4.18 0.65
N GLU A 44 13.51 4.06 1.78
CA GLU A 44 14.27 2.87 2.10
C GLU A 44 13.39 1.61 2.21
N MET A 45 12.29 1.71 2.96
CA MET A 45 11.31 0.63 3.05
C MET A 45 10.70 0.29 1.69
N SER A 46 10.47 1.28 0.82
CA SER A 46 9.94 1.10 -0.52
C SER A 46 10.88 0.30 -1.41
N ILE A 47 12.19 0.59 -1.35
CA ILE A 47 13.21 -0.17 -2.07
C ILE A 47 13.23 -1.63 -1.59
N ILE A 48 13.17 -1.85 -0.27
CA ILE A 48 13.15 -3.20 0.33
C ILE A 48 11.89 -3.95 -0.11
N ALA A 49 10.72 -3.30 -0.07
CA ALA A 49 9.45 -3.85 -0.52
C ALA A 49 9.57 -4.35 -1.96
N LEU A 50 9.91 -3.47 -2.91
CA LEU A 50 9.97 -3.86 -4.32
C LEU A 50 11.01 -4.97 -4.58
N LYS A 51 12.18 -4.93 -3.92
CA LYS A 51 13.16 -6.02 -4.00
C LYS A 51 12.61 -7.33 -3.45
N SER A 52 11.85 -7.30 -2.35
CA SER A 52 11.18 -8.48 -1.79
C SER A 52 10.14 -9.04 -2.76
N PHE A 53 9.37 -8.18 -3.44
CA PHE A 53 8.39 -8.60 -4.44
C PHE A 53 9.05 -9.29 -5.64
N ILE A 54 10.13 -8.70 -6.16
CA ILE A 54 10.89 -9.23 -7.31
C ILE A 54 11.49 -10.61 -7.03
N LYS A 55 11.81 -10.88 -5.75
CA LYS A 55 12.27 -12.20 -5.28
C LYS A 55 11.15 -13.24 -5.12
N GLY A 56 9.88 -12.85 -5.31
CA GLY A 56 8.73 -13.74 -5.16
C GLY A 56 8.25 -13.94 -3.72
N ASN A 57 8.71 -13.12 -2.76
CA ASN A 57 8.35 -13.27 -1.35
C ASN A 57 6.96 -12.66 -1.07
N LEU A 58 5.89 -13.23 -1.63
CA LEU A 58 4.53 -12.68 -1.57
C LEU A 58 3.95 -12.64 -0.16
N ILE A 59 4.42 -13.51 0.75
CA ILE A 59 4.03 -13.51 2.17
C ILE A 59 4.33 -12.17 2.87
N ASN A 60 5.31 -11.42 2.36
CA ASN A 60 5.66 -10.10 2.90
C ASN A 60 4.69 -9.00 2.47
N PHE A 61 3.65 -9.32 1.69
CA PHE A 61 2.62 -8.38 1.21
C PHE A 61 1.22 -8.77 1.72
N ASP A 62 1.16 -9.71 2.67
CA ASP A 62 -0.05 -10.13 3.35
C ASP A 62 -0.45 -9.10 4.42
N ALA A 63 -0.94 -7.94 3.98
CA ALA A 63 -1.27 -6.80 4.83
C ALA A 63 -2.57 -6.97 5.62
N LEU A 64 -2.61 -6.49 6.87
CA LEU A 64 -3.83 -6.45 7.69
C LEU A 64 -4.72 -5.26 7.29
N VAL A 65 -5.71 -5.52 6.42
CA VAL A 65 -6.55 -4.45 5.81
C VAL A 65 -8.05 -4.56 6.08
N GLY A 66 -8.51 -5.56 6.82
CA GLY A 66 -9.93 -5.83 7.11
C GLY A 66 -10.48 -6.99 6.25
N GLU A 67 -11.56 -7.64 6.69
CA GLU A 67 -12.03 -8.91 6.14
C GLU A 67 -12.40 -8.85 4.65
N ASN A 68 -13.26 -7.92 4.22
CA ASN A 68 -13.65 -7.81 2.80
C ASN A 68 -12.47 -7.48 1.87
N LEU A 69 -11.44 -6.84 2.40
CA LEU A 69 -10.25 -6.43 1.64
C LEU A 69 -9.20 -7.55 1.58
N CYS A 70 -9.28 -8.58 2.42
CA CYS A 70 -8.26 -9.63 2.48
C CYS A 70 -8.25 -10.48 1.19
N GLN A 71 -9.43 -10.79 0.64
CA GLN A 71 -9.61 -11.54 -0.61
C GLN A 71 -9.10 -10.73 -1.81
N ILE A 72 -9.50 -9.46 -1.91
CA ILE A 72 -9.05 -8.54 -2.96
C ILE A 72 -7.53 -8.44 -2.95
N ARG A 73 -6.94 -8.19 -1.76
CA ARG A 73 -5.50 -8.07 -1.58
C ARG A 73 -4.77 -9.35 -1.98
N ALA A 74 -5.23 -10.51 -1.51
CA ALA A 74 -4.61 -11.80 -1.84
C ALA A 74 -4.59 -12.02 -3.35
N TYR A 75 -5.74 -11.80 -4.00
CA TYR A 75 -5.84 -11.96 -5.44
C TYR A 75 -5.02 -10.92 -6.23
N LYS A 76 -5.08 -9.64 -5.86
CA LYS A 76 -4.29 -8.58 -6.49
C LYS A 76 -2.80 -8.85 -6.39
N ASN A 77 -2.31 -9.33 -5.25
CA ASN A 77 -0.90 -9.70 -5.08
C ASN A 77 -0.49 -10.82 -6.06
N ILE A 78 -1.29 -11.87 -6.20
CA ILE A 78 -1.04 -12.97 -7.15
C ILE A 78 -1.11 -12.46 -8.59
N HIS A 79 -2.12 -11.66 -8.93
CA HIS A 79 -2.28 -11.07 -10.24
C HIS A 79 -1.08 -10.21 -10.63
N LEU A 80 -0.62 -9.33 -9.74
CA LEU A 80 0.57 -8.51 -9.93
C LEU A 80 1.83 -9.38 -10.04
N ALA A 81 1.95 -10.44 -9.25
CA ALA A 81 3.09 -11.35 -9.34
C ALA A 81 3.15 -12.02 -10.71
N ASN A 82 2.02 -12.52 -11.21
CA ASN A 82 1.92 -13.10 -12.55
C ASN A 82 2.25 -12.06 -13.64
N PHE A 83 1.75 -10.83 -13.52
CA PHE A 83 2.02 -9.77 -14.50
C PHE A 83 3.49 -9.32 -14.51
N TRP A 84 4.07 -9.07 -13.33
CA TRP A 84 5.40 -8.47 -13.18
C TRP A 84 6.54 -9.49 -13.21
N LEU A 85 6.34 -10.70 -12.69
CA LEU A 85 7.44 -11.66 -12.48
C LEU A 85 7.56 -12.69 -13.60
N ASN A 86 6.45 -13.08 -14.24
CA ASN A 86 6.46 -14.10 -15.30
C ASN A 86 6.81 -13.53 -16.69
N ASN A 87 6.86 -12.20 -16.83
CA ASN A 87 7.26 -11.52 -18.06
C ASN A 87 8.57 -10.74 -17.83
N SER A 88 9.61 -11.04 -18.61
CA SER A 88 10.94 -10.45 -18.43
C SER A 88 10.98 -8.95 -18.66
N GLU A 89 10.17 -8.41 -19.57
CA GLU A 89 10.10 -6.96 -19.84
C GLU A 89 9.36 -6.23 -18.72
N ASN A 90 8.26 -6.80 -18.21
CA ASN A 90 7.59 -6.24 -17.04
C ASN A 90 8.51 -6.29 -15.82
N LYS A 91 9.23 -7.39 -15.60
CA LYS A 91 10.21 -7.49 -14.51
C LYS A 91 11.29 -6.42 -14.61
N LYS A 92 11.78 -6.13 -15.82
CA LYS A 92 12.72 -5.01 -16.08
C LYS A 92 12.12 -3.66 -15.73
N LYS A 93 10.86 -3.39 -16.09
CA LYS A 93 10.16 -2.14 -15.71
C LYS A 93 10.07 -2.00 -14.18
N LEU A 94 9.76 -3.08 -13.45
CA LEU A 94 9.73 -3.07 -11.99
C LEU A 94 11.14 -2.83 -11.40
N MET A 95 12.17 -3.44 -11.98
CA MET A 95 13.58 -3.16 -11.61
C MET A 95 13.98 -1.70 -11.89
N ARG A 96 13.49 -1.10 -12.99
CA ARG A 96 13.70 0.34 -13.25
C ARG A 96 13.10 1.18 -12.11
N ALA A 97 11.90 0.86 -11.62
CA ALA A 97 11.31 1.56 -10.48
C ALA A 97 12.17 1.44 -9.20
N VAL A 98 12.75 0.26 -8.94
CA VAL A 98 13.74 0.09 -7.84
C VAL A 98 14.95 0.99 -8.02
N ASN A 99 15.49 1.07 -9.24
CA ASN A 99 16.64 1.92 -9.53
C ASN A 99 16.29 3.40 -9.37
N THR A 100 15.11 3.83 -9.84
CA THR A 100 14.62 5.21 -9.67
C THR A 100 14.54 5.56 -8.18
N LEU A 101 13.95 4.70 -7.35
CA LEU A 101 13.88 4.91 -5.90
C LEU A 101 15.26 4.90 -5.24
N THR A 102 16.20 4.11 -5.74
CA THR A 102 17.58 4.06 -5.23
C THR A 102 18.32 5.38 -5.53
N VAL A 103 18.20 5.90 -6.75
CA VAL A 103 18.75 7.22 -7.11
C VAL A 103 18.06 8.32 -6.30
N TYR A 104 16.75 8.21 -6.10
CA TYR A 104 15.97 9.13 -5.29
C TYR A 104 16.44 9.15 -3.82
N LYS A 105 16.75 7.99 -3.23
CA LYS A 105 17.33 7.89 -1.88
C LYS A 105 18.62 8.69 -1.76
N ILE A 106 19.54 8.53 -2.72
CA ILE A 106 20.81 9.29 -2.76
C ILE A 106 20.55 10.80 -2.81
N LYS A 107 19.56 11.22 -3.59
CA LYS A 107 19.16 12.64 -3.69
C LYS A 107 18.62 13.17 -2.35
N ILE A 108 17.74 12.42 -1.69
CA ILE A 108 17.22 12.80 -0.37
C ILE A 108 18.34 12.89 0.66
N ASP A 109 19.27 11.92 0.67
CA ASP A 109 20.42 11.92 1.58
C ASP A 109 21.28 13.17 1.39
N ALA A 110 21.55 13.56 0.14
CA ALA A 110 22.29 14.78 -0.16
C ALA A 110 21.55 16.05 0.32
N VAL A 111 20.22 16.12 0.12
CA VAL A 111 19.39 17.24 0.59
C VAL A 111 19.34 17.29 2.11
N ALA A 112 19.12 16.17 2.79
CA ALA A 112 19.08 16.06 4.24
C ALA A 112 20.41 16.48 4.88
N ASN A 113 21.54 16.00 4.35
CA ASN A 113 22.87 16.38 4.83
C ASN A 113 23.15 17.88 4.64
N LYS A 114 22.71 18.46 3.51
CA LYS A 114 22.83 19.90 3.27
C LYS A 114 21.99 20.69 4.29
N TRP A 115 20.76 20.26 4.52
CA TRP A 115 19.86 20.90 5.47
C TRP A 115 20.37 20.81 6.91
N GLU A 116 20.85 19.65 7.35
CA GLU A 116 21.41 19.46 8.69
C GLU A 116 22.57 20.43 8.95
N LYS A 117 23.48 20.58 7.99
CA LYS A 117 24.58 21.56 8.08
C LYS A 117 24.09 22.99 8.20
N LEU A 118 23.07 23.37 7.43
CA LEU A 118 22.47 24.71 7.48
C LEU A 118 21.78 24.96 8.82
N VAL A 119 21.00 24.01 9.33
CA VAL A 119 20.29 24.11 10.60
C VAL A 119 21.28 24.23 11.76
N ASN A 120 22.34 23.43 11.79
CA ASN A 120 23.35 23.45 12.85
C ASN A 120 24.22 24.72 12.83
N GLY A 121 24.42 25.33 11.66
CA GLY A 121 25.21 26.55 11.50
C GLY A 121 24.45 27.84 11.85
N LEU A 122 23.12 27.83 11.79
CA LEU A 122 22.29 29.04 11.94
C LEU A 122 21.62 29.11 13.32
N LYS A 123 22.05 30.08 14.14
CA LYS A 123 21.43 30.36 15.45
C LYS A 123 20.26 31.35 15.38
N THR A 124 20.12 32.07 14.28
CA THR A 124 19.07 33.08 14.06
C THR A 124 18.05 32.61 13.03
N TYR A 125 16.89 33.28 13.01
CA TYR A 125 15.84 33.06 12.02
C TYR A 125 16.37 33.20 10.60
N ASP A 126 15.98 32.28 9.72
CA ASP A 126 16.27 32.30 8.30
C ASP A 126 14.97 32.03 7.52
N LYS A 127 14.52 32.99 6.70
CA LYS A 127 13.25 32.90 5.98
C LYS A 127 13.17 31.66 5.06
N SER A 128 14.29 31.18 4.51
CA SER A 128 14.32 30.03 3.61
C SER A 128 14.19 28.68 4.33
N LEU A 129 14.54 28.65 5.63
CA LEU A 129 14.46 27.47 6.48
C LEU A 129 13.23 27.49 7.39
N ASP A 130 12.86 28.66 7.91
CA ASP A 130 11.79 28.87 8.88
C ASP A 130 10.52 29.49 8.28
N GLY A 131 10.53 29.84 7.00
CA GLY A 131 9.33 30.33 6.31
C GLY A 131 8.21 29.29 6.28
N HIS A 132 6.97 29.76 6.29
CA HIS A 132 5.81 28.90 6.06
C HIS A 132 5.78 28.45 4.60
N GLU A 133 5.68 27.14 4.38
CA GLU A 133 5.45 26.54 3.06
C GLU A 133 4.68 25.22 3.25
N THR A 134 3.92 24.80 2.24
CA THR A 134 3.31 23.47 2.26
C THR A 134 4.36 22.38 2.05
N ILE A 135 4.04 21.14 2.44
CA ILE A 135 4.92 19.99 2.16
C ILE A 135 5.16 19.83 0.65
N GLU A 136 4.15 20.07 -0.19
CA GLU A 136 4.31 20.00 -1.64
C GLU A 136 5.27 21.07 -2.17
N GLU A 137 5.12 22.32 -1.72
CA GLU A 137 6.05 23.42 -2.04
C GLU A 137 7.49 23.08 -1.59
N PHE A 138 7.65 22.57 -0.38
CA PHE A 138 8.94 22.17 0.16
C PHE A 138 9.61 21.08 -0.69
N ILE A 139 8.86 20.06 -1.08
CA ILE A 139 9.35 18.94 -1.89
C ILE A 139 9.68 19.40 -3.31
N ASN A 140 8.87 20.27 -3.90
CA ASN A 140 9.15 20.84 -5.21
C ASN A 140 10.40 21.74 -5.17
N ARG A 141 10.52 22.61 -4.16
CA ARG A 141 11.68 23.51 -3.98
C ARG A 141 12.99 22.75 -3.76
N THR A 142 12.94 21.62 -3.06
CA THR A 142 14.10 20.73 -2.86
C THR A 142 14.31 19.75 -4.01
N ASN A 143 13.47 19.82 -5.05
CA ASN A 143 13.48 18.93 -6.20
C ASN A 143 13.36 17.45 -5.79
N LEU A 144 12.61 17.16 -4.73
CA LEU A 144 12.39 15.81 -4.20
C LEU A 144 11.05 15.20 -4.67
N TYR A 145 10.42 15.76 -5.70
CA TYR A 145 9.24 15.16 -6.29
C TYR A 145 9.62 13.94 -7.14
N ILE A 146 8.89 12.84 -6.96
CA ILE A 146 8.99 11.64 -7.78
C ILE A 146 7.60 11.04 -7.96
N GLU A 147 7.26 10.72 -9.20
CA GLU A 147 6.03 10.02 -9.56
C GLU A 147 6.18 8.52 -9.34
N LEU A 148 5.11 7.90 -8.85
CA LEU A 148 5.01 6.46 -8.62
C LEU A 148 3.71 5.96 -9.25
N SER A 149 3.72 4.75 -9.81
CA SER A 149 2.47 4.16 -10.28
C SER A 149 1.63 3.62 -9.11
N GLU A 150 0.33 3.47 -9.35
CA GLU A 150 -0.60 2.91 -8.36
C GLU A 150 -0.13 1.55 -7.82
N ASP A 151 0.26 0.63 -8.72
CA ASP A 151 0.75 -0.70 -8.35
C ASP A 151 1.96 -0.62 -7.41
N ILE A 152 2.86 0.34 -7.63
CA ILE A 152 4.04 0.52 -6.79
C ILE A 152 3.65 1.01 -5.40
N ILE A 153 2.76 2.00 -5.30
CA ILE A 153 2.26 2.48 -4.00
C ILE A 153 1.48 1.38 -3.27
N TYR A 154 0.66 0.61 -3.99
CA TYR A 154 -0.05 -0.53 -3.45
C TYR A 154 0.92 -1.55 -2.84
N LEU A 155 1.95 -1.96 -3.58
CA LEU A 155 2.96 -2.93 -3.09
C LEU A 155 3.73 -2.40 -1.88
N ILE A 156 4.13 -1.12 -1.90
CA ILE A 156 4.81 -0.47 -0.77
C ILE A 156 3.90 -0.46 0.46
N SER A 157 2.64 -0.09 0.30
CA SER A 157 1.65 -0.01 1.39
C SER A 157 1.39 -1.38 1.99
N CYS A 158 1.18 -2.40 1.15
CA CYS A 158 1.02 -3.77 1.61
C CYS A 158 2.23 -4.26 2.38
N TYR A 159 3.43 -4.09 1.82
CA TYR A 159 4.67 -4.51 2.49
C TYR A 159 4.84 -3.84 3.84
N PHE A 160 4.59 -2.54 3.91
CA PHE A 160 4.73 -1.79 5.15
C PHE A 160 3.76 -2.26 6.22
N LEU A 161 2.48 -2.47 5.88
CA LEU A 161 1.48 -2.98 6.81
C LEU A 161 1.81 -4.40 7.30
N THR A 162 2.34 -5.26 6.43
CA THR A 162 2.80 -6.60 6.83
C THR A 162 4.06 -6.54 7.69
N HIS A 163 5.00 -5.65 7.38
CA HIS A 163 6.26 -5.54 8.10
C HIS A 163 6.04 -5.12 9.56
N PHE A 164 5.12 -4.19 9.80
CA PHE A 164 4.75 -3.76 11.14
C PHE A 164 3.58 -4.54 11.74
N SER A 165 3.26 -5.73 11.21
CA SER A 165 2.23 -6.57 11.80
C SER A 165 2.77 -7.44 12.93
N ILE A 166 2.04 -7.50 14.03
CA ILE A 166 2.19 -8.53 15.05
C ILE A 166 1.50 -9.78 14.50
N LYS A 167 2.22 -10.90 14.49
CA LYS A 167 1.71 -12.16 13.94
C LYS A 167 1.51 -13.19 15.04
N ASP A 168 0.35 -13.82 15.04
CA ASP A 168 0.10 -15.07 15.77
C ASP A 168 0.06 -16.20 14.75
N SER A 169 0.92 -17.21 14.92
CA SER A 169 0.96 -18.37 14.04
C SER A 169 1.04 -17.99 12.54
N TYR A 170 1.86 -16.97 12.23
CA TYR A 170 2.05 -16.35 10.91
C TYR A 170 0.90 -15.48 10.39
N ILE A 171 -0.23 -15.40 11.08
CA ILE A 171 -1.39 -14.59 10.72
C ILE A 171 -1.23 -13.19 11.33
N PRO A 172 -1.30 -12.11 10.54
CA PRO A 172 -1.33 -10.74 11.06
C PRO A 172 -2.56 -10.53 11.96
N VAL A 173 -2.35 -10.21 13.25
CA VAL A 173 -3.44 -9.98 14.22
C VAL A 173 -3.54 -8.52 14.67
N ALA A 174 -2.43 -7.78 14.67
CA ALA A 174 -2.39 -6.38 15.09
C ALA A 174 -1.25 -5.63 14.41
N ILE A 175 -1.17 -4.31 14.64
CA ILE A 175 -0.06 -3.47 14.18
C ILE A 175 0.84 -3.10 15.36
N ASN A 176 2.15 -3.27 15.18
CA ASN A 176 3.20 -2.89 16.11
C ASN A 176 3.55 -1.40 15.99
N TYR A 177 2.69 -0.53 16.54
CA TYR A 177 2.91 0.92 16.50
C TYR A 177 4.18 1.35 17.25
N GLN A 178 4.60 0.60 18.26
CA GLN A 178 5.81 0.90 19.03
C GLN A 178 7.07 0.73 18.18
N GLU A 179 7.17 -0.39 17.46
CA GLU A 179 8.26 -0.64 16.51
C GLU A 179 8.27 0.37 15.36
N LEU A 180 7.10 0.72 14.83
CA LEU A 180 7.00 1.74 13.79
C LEU A 180 7.52 3.09 14.31
N SER A 181 7.05 3.52 15.48
CA SER A 181 7.41 4.81 16.07
C SER A 181 8.91 4.91 16.35
N SER A 182 9.52 3.84 16.87
CA SER A 182 10.96 3.80 17.14
C SER A 182 11.78 3.79 15.85
N LYS A 183 11.42 2.93 14.88
CA LYS A 183 12.15 2.80 13.61
C LYS A 183 12.08 4.06 12.75
N PHE A 184 10.94 4.74 12.74
CA PHE A 184 10.75 5.97 11.97
C PHE A 184 11.02 7.25 12.75
N THR A 185 11.32 7.13 14.05
CA THR A 185 11.53 8.29 14.95
C THR A 185 10.36 9.28 14.91
N VAL A 186 9.14 8.75 14.87
CA VAL A 186 7.89 9.53 14.84
C VAL A 186 7.07 9.31 16.11
N SER A 187 6.18 10.24 16.42
CA SER A 187 5.22 10.05 17.50
C SER A 187 4.25 8.91 17.19
N ARG A 188 3.70 8.29 18.24
CA ARG A 188 2.68 7.24 18.11
C ARG A 188 1.48 7.70 17.26
N HIS A 189 0.98 8.91 17.49
CA HIS A 189 -0.12 9.46 16.71
C HIS A 189 0.21 9.55 15.21
N ARG A 190 1.44 9.94 14.86
CA ARG A 190 1.89 10.00 13.47
C ARG A 190 2.07 8.59 12.88
N ALA A 191 2.50 7.62 13.67
CA ALA A 191 2.55 6.22 13.28
C ALA A 191 1.15 5.66 12.98
N GLU A 192 0.17 5.95 13.84
CA GLU A 192 -1.23 5.57 13.65
C GLU A 192 -1.79 6.17 12.35
N ARG A 193 -1.54 7.46 12.09
CA ARG A 193 -1.95 8.12 10.84
C ARG A 193 -1.30 7.50 9.60
N LEU A 194 -0.03 7.07 9.68
CA LEU A 194 0.68 6.44 8.58
C LEU A 194 0.08 5.07 8.24
N ILE A 195 -0.20 4.26 9.26
CA ILE A 195 -0.86 2.97 9.11
C ILE A 195 -2.25 3.13 8.53
N HIS A 196 -3.05 4.04 9.10
CA HIS A 196 -4.38 4.34 8.61
C HIS A 196 -4.34 4.78 7.14
N ARG A 197 -3.42 5.68 6.77
CA ARG A 197 -3.21 6.11 5.38
C ARG A 197 -2.93 4.93 4.45
N TYR A 198 -2.09 3.99 4.85
CA TYR A 198 -1.74 2.85 4.01
C TYR A 198 -2.89 1.86 3.88
N GLN A 199 -3.69 1.69 4.94
CA GLN A 199 -4.93 0.91 4.87
C GLN A 199 -5.94 1.56 3.90
N LEU A 200 -6.08 2.90 3.91
CA LEU A 200 -6.92 3.64 2.96
C LEU A 200 -6.44 3.43 1.51
N LEU A 201 -5.13 3.52 1.26
CA LEU A 201 -4.55 3.31 -0.06
C LEU A 201 -4.79 1.88 -0.57
N VAL A 202 -4.53 0.87 0.26
CA VAL A 202 -4.76 -0.54 -0.11
C VAL A 202 -6.25 -0.80 -0.37
N ALA A 203 -7.14 -0.24 0.45
CA ALA A 203 -8.59 -0.35 0.26
C ALA A 203 -9.05 0.25 -1.08
N LYS A 204 -8.62 1.49 -1.35
CA LYS A 204 -8.90 2.22 -2.58
C LYS A 204 -8.43 1.45 -3.81
N PHE A 205 -7.15 1.13 -3.86
CA PHE A 205 -6.54 0.42 -5.00
C PHE A 205 -7.06 -1.01 -5.14
N GLY A 206 -7.53 -1.62 -4.05
CA GLY A 206 -8.22 -2.90 -4.08
C GLY A 206 -9.56 -2.79 -4.80
N CYS A 207 -10.40 -1.83 -4.42
CA CYS A 207 -11.70 -1.61 -5.05
C CYS A 207 -11.55 -1.25 -6.53
N ASP A 208 -10.59 -0.39 -6.86
CA ASP A 208 -10.27 -0.03 -8.26
C ASP A 208 -9.86 -1.23 -9.09
N PHE A 209 -9.05 -2.10 -8.50
CA PHE A 209 -8.64 -3.34 -9.15
C PHE A 209 -9.82 -4.25 -9.43
N ILE A 210 -10.78 -4.39 -8.51
CA ILE A 210 -12.01 -5.17 -8.74
C ILE A 210 -12.82 -4.61 -9.91
N MET A 211 -13.02 -3.29 -9.94
CA MET A 211 -13.72 -2.63 -11.06
C MET A 211 -13.00 -2.87 -12.39
N LYS A 212 -11.67 -2.79 -12.39
CA LYS A 212 -10.85 -3.05 -13.57
C LYS A 212 -11.00 -4.49 -14.05
N ILE A 213 -10.84 -5.50 -13.19
CA ILE A 213 -10.93 -6.89 -13.64
C ILE A 213 -12.36 -7.28 -14.02
N ALA A 214 -13.38 -6.69 -13.39
CA ALA A 214 -14.78 -6.93 -13.74
C ALA A 214 -15.11 -6.45 -15.15
N SER A 215 -14.50 -5.34 -15.57
CA SER A 215 -14.61 -4.85 -16.95
C SER A 215 -14.00 -5.79 -18.00
N GLU A 216 -13.14 -6.71 -17.58
CA GLU A 216 -12.58 -7.74 -18.45
C GLU A 216 -13.52 -8.95 -18.58
N LEU A 217 -14.61 -9.07 -17.83
CA LEU A 217 -15.48 -10.26 -17.81
C LEU A 217 -16.60 -10.21 -18.87
N PRO A 218 -17.19 -11.37 -19.26
CA PRO A 218 -18.27 -11.43 -20.25
C PRO A 218 -19.49 -10.58 -19.90
N PHE A 219 -19.81 -10.45 -18.60
CA PHE A 219 -20.91 -9.63 -18.08
C PHE A 219 -20.47 -8.22 -17.63
N SER A 220 -19.40 -7.69 -18.25
CA SER A 220 -18.78 -6.42 -17.87
C SER A 220 -19.77 -5.25 -17.80
N GLU A 221 -20.76 -5.15 -18.70
CA GLU A 221 -21.74 -4.06 -18.67
C GLU A 221 -22.53 -3.99 -17.35
N TRP A 222 -22.95 -5.14 -16.83
CA TRP A 222 -23.67 -5.19 -15.55
C TRP A 222 -22.78 -4.72 -14.39
N TYR A 223 -21.55 -5.21 -14.32
CA TYR A 223 -20.59 -4.81 -13.30
C TYR A 223 -20.19 -3.34 -13.38
N LEU A 224 -20.07 -2.78 -14.59
CA LEU A 224 -19.71 -1.38 -14.81
C LEU A 224 -20.75 -0.41 -14.25
N HIS A 225 -22.03 -0.78 -14.26
CA HIS A 225 -23.10 0.01 -13.65
C HIS A 225 -23.25 -0.27 -12.15
N LEU A 226 -23.12 -1.54 -11.74
CA LEU A 226 -23.38 -1.95 -10.38
C LEU A 226 -22.27 -1.54 -9.40
N LEU A 227 -21.00 -1.85 -9.70
CA LEU A 227 -19.89 -1.69 -8.76
C LEU A 227 -19.70 -0.25 -8.25
N PRO A 228 -19.79 0.80 -9.09
CA PRO A 228 -19.68 2.18 -8.59
C PRO A 228 -20.75 2.53 -7.57
N SER A 229 -21.97 2.00 -7.72
CA SER A 229 -23.09 2.25 -6.79
C SER A 229 -22.95 1.50 -5.45
N LEU A 230 -22.18 0.41 -5.45
CA LEU A 230 -21.95 -0.43 -4.27
C LEU A 230 -20.65 -0.11 -3.54
N CYS A 231 -19.76 0.67 -4.15
CA CYS A 231 -18.52 1.12 -3.54
C CYS A 231 -18.84 2.20 -2.49
N GLN A 232 -18.64 1.87 -1.21
CA GLN A 232 -18.98 2.76 -0.09
C GLN A 232 -17.76 2.99 0.79
N LEU A 233 -17.82 4.06 1.59
CA LEU A 233 -16.89 4.26 2.69
C LEU A 233 -17.44 3.55 3.94
N SER A 234 -16.61 2.73 4.56
CA SER A 234 -16.88 2.12 5.87
C SER A 234 -16.74 3.13 7.00
N ASP A 235 -17.08 2.73 8.23
CA ASP A 235 -16.99 3.55 9.48
C ASP A 235 -15.59 4.08 9.82
N VAL A 236 -14.58 3.62 9.09
CA VAL A 236 -13.16 3.90 9.24
C VAL A 236 -12.59 4.50 7.95
N ASP A 237 -13.44 5.14 7.16
CA ASP A 237 -13.15 5.85 5.91
C ASP A 237 -12.48 5.01 4.81
N ARG A 238 -12.49 3.69 4.93
CA ARG A 238 -11.96 2.77 3.92
C ARG A 238 -13.02 2.47 2.88
N TYR A 239 -12.63 2.51 1.60
CA TYR A 239 -13.46 1.99 0.51
C TYR A 239 -13.70 0.49 0.68
N VAL A 240 -14.94 0.07 0.51
CA VAL A 240 -15.36 -1.32 0.60
C VAL A 240 -16.33 -1.66 -0.53
N LEU A 241 -16.30 -2.93 -0.92
CA LEU A 241 -17.25 -3.56 -1.83
C LEU A 241 -17.89 -4.78 -1.16
N PRO A 242 -19.10 -5.18 -1.55
CA PRO A 242 -19.75 -6.38 -1.01
C PRO A 242 -18.93 -7.65 -1.29
N CYS A 243 -18.63 -8.42 -0.23
CA CYS A 243 -17.77 -9.60 -0.28
C CYS A 243 -18.23 -10.66 -1.30
N HIS A 244 -19.54 -10.89 -1.42
CA HIS A 244 -20.08 -11.88 -2.35
C HIS A 244 -19.78 -11.52 -3.82
N ILE A 245 -20.03 -10.27 -4.22
CA ILE A 245 -19.78 -9.78 -5.59
C ILE A 245 -18.29 -9.80 -5.89
N VAL A 246 -17.47 -9.36 -4.93
CA VAL A 246 -16.01 -9.39 -5.05
C VAL A 246 -15.52 -10.83 -5.26
N SER A 247 -16.02 -11.78 -4.48
CA SER A 247 -15.63 -13.19 -4.57
C SER A 247 -16.02 -13.78 -5.94
N GLU A 248 -17.21 -13.48 -6.44
CA GLU A 248 -17.69 -13.90 -7.76
C GLU A 248 -16.80 -13.37 -8.88
N ILE A 249 -16.53 -12.05 -8.89
CA ILE A 249 -15.64 -11.42 -9.88
C ILE A 249 -14.23 -12.03 -9.84
N ILE A 250 -13.67 -12.23 -8.64
CA ILE A 250 -12.35 -12.84 -8.48
C ILE A 250 -12.35 -14.26 -9.05
N LEU A 251 -13.36 -15.08 -8.73
CA LEU A 251 -13.49 -16.45 -9.19
C LEU A 251 -13.59 -16.50 -10.73
N GLU A 252 -14.47 -15.71 -11.33
CA GLU A 252 -14.62 -15.63 -12.79
C GLU A 252 -13.33 -15.18 -13.47
N HIS A 253 -12.63 -14.20 -12.88
CA HIS A 253 -11.38 -13.70 -13.42
C HIS A 253 -10.23 -14.71 -13.26
N CYS A 254 -10.19 -15.48 -12.17
CA CYS A 254 -9.27 -16.62 -12.01
C CYS A 254 -9.48 -17.66 -13.11
N ILE A 255 -10.74 -18.04 -13.38
CA ILE A 255 -11.09 -18.98 -14.46
C ILE A 255 -10.61 -18.41 -15.81
N LYS A 256 -10.96 -17.15 -16.11
CA LYS A 256 -10.56 -16.49 -17.36
C LYS A 256 -9.04 -16.44 -17.56
N LYS A 257 -8.26 -16.22 -16.49
CA LYS A 257 -6.81 -16.08 -16.54
C LYS A 257 -6.05 -17.39 -16.27
N ASN A 258 -6.76 -18.52 -16.11
CA ASN A 258 -6.18 -19.80 -15.71
C ASN A 258 -5.31 -19.71 -14.44
N ILE A 259 -5.74 -18.92 -13.46
CA ILE A 259 -5.07 -18.83 -12.15
C ILE A 259 -5.52 -20.02 -11.29
N PRO A 260 -4.61 -20.85 -10.76
CA PRO A 260 -4.98 -21.99 -9.93
C PRO A 260 -5.76 -21.57 -8.68
N ILE A 261 -6.85 -22.29 -8.38
CA ILE A 261 -7.68 -22.09 -7.18
C ILE A 261 -7.65 -23.38 -6.36
N LEU A 262 -7.24 -23.28 -5.11
CA LEU A 262 -7.33 -24.37 -4.14
C LEU A 262 -8.64 -24.24 -3.37
N PHE A 263 -9.54 -25.20 -3.56
CA PHE A 263 -10.75 -25.31 -2.74
C PHE A 263 -10.50 -26.25 -1.56
N LEU A 264 -10.52 -25.69 -0.36
CA LEU A 264 -10.42 -26.46 0.88
C LEU A 264 -11.83 -26.72 1.43
N PHE A 265 -12.20 -27.98 1.60
CA PHE A 265 -13.49 -28.38 2.15
C PHE A 265 -13.29 -29.15 3.44
N ASN A 266 -13.87 -28.65 4.54
CA ASN A 266 -13.98 -29.41 5.78
C ASN A 266 -15.35 -30.09 5.82
N ARG A 267 -15.37 -31.42 5.77
CA ARG A 267 -16.60 -32.19 6.04
C ARG A 267 -16.88 -32.13 7.53
N VAL A 268 -17.91 -31.36 7.91
CA VAL A 268 -18.43 -31.40 9.28
C VAL A 268 -19.27 -32.66 9.41
N ASN A 269 -18.75 -33.68 10.11
CA ASN A 269 -19.55 -34.83 10.51
C ASN A 269 -20.55 -34.37 11.58
N LEU A 270 -21.83 -34.25 11.19
CA LEU A 270 -22.93 -33.77 12.05
C LEU A 270 -23.27 -34.70 13.23
N THR A 271 -22.51 -35.78 13.45
CA THR A 271 -22.73 -36.75 14.53
C THR A 271 -22.13 -36.35 15.87
N GLN A 272 -21.32 -35.30 15.95
CA GLN A 272 -20.81 -34.76 17.21
C GLN A 272 -21.14 -33.27 17.31
N ARG A 273 -22.20 -32.94 18.07
CA ARG A 273 -22.42 -31.59 18.60
C ARG A 273 -21.40 -31.32 19.71
N GLU A 274 -20.13 -31.24 19.35
CA GLU A 274 -19.17 -30.52 20.17
C GLU A 274 -18.98 -29.15 19.50
N THR A 275 -19.17 -28.11 20.30
CA THR A 275 -18.97 -26.71 19.94
C THR A 275 -17.70 -26.54 19.10
N VAL A 276 -17.89 -26.32 17.80
CA VAL A 276 -16.81 -25.97 16.88
C VAL A 276 -16.33 -24.58 17.25
N TYR A 277 -15.26 -24.49 18.04
CA TYR A 277 -14.47 -23.27 18.13
C TYR A 277 -13.70 -23.09 16.82
N PRO A 278 -13.67 -21.88 16.22
CA PRO A 278 -13.12 -21.66 14.88
C PRO A 278 -11.58 -21.63 14.82
N TYR A 279 -10.89 -22.03 15.89
CA TYR A 279 -9.43 -22.06 15.94
C TYR A 279 -8.96 -23.50 15.94
N LEU A 280 -8.73 -24.07 14.75
CA LEU A 280 -7.78 -25.16 14.47
C LEU A 280 -7.88 -25.49 12.97
N LEU A 281 -7.36 -24.60 12.13
CA LEU A 281 -6.92 -24.99 10.79
C LEU A 281 -5.54 -25.64 10.95
N GLU A 282 -5.55 -26.96 11.09
CA GLU A 282 -4.34 -27.76 10.93
C GLU A 282 -3.77 -27.53 9.53
N ARG A 283 -2.59 -26.90 9.54
CA ARG A 283 -1.53 -26.83 8.53
C ARG A 283 -1.69 -27.81 7.36
N TYR A 284 -1.92 -27.27 6.17
CA TYR A 284 -1.31 -27.81 4.95
C TYR A 284 -0.80 -26.68 4.07
N ILE A 285 0.53 -26.65 3.93
CA ILE A 285 1.32 -25.88 2.97
C ILE A 285 1.31 -26.66 1.65
N PHE A 286 1.02 -26.02 0.52
CA PHE A 286 1.76 -26.14 -0.76
C PHE A 286 1.45 -24.93 -1.65
#